data_AF-A0A2U3IEB9-F1
#
_entry.id   AF-A0A2U3IEB9-F1
#
_cell.length_a   1.000
_cell.length_b   1.000
_cell.length_c   1.000
_cell.angle_alpha   90.00
_cell.angle_beta   90.00
_cell.angle_gamma   90.00
#
_symmetry.space_group_name_H-M   'P 1'
#
loop_
_entity.id
_entity.type
_entity.pdbx_description
1 polymer ?
#
loop_
_entity_poly.entity_id
_entity_poly.type
_entity_poly.pdbx_seq_one_letter_code
_entity_poly.pdbx_strand_id
1 'polypeptide(L)'
;MPRSAFTPAVSQRQLVLKLAACGTSVSEICALVTGARGRPVTEQTLRAHFAQELLEGAVRANSNVAQSLYNKATGGDTIAAIFWLKCRARWKETAQAVELSGANGGPLLVQSMTDAELEAIVAKGRQGRRARRS
;
A
#
# COMPACT_ATOMS: atom_id res chain seq x y z
N MET A 1 -19.44 36.04 9.58
CA MET A 1 -20.17 34.89 10.18
C MET A 1 -19.15 33.86 10.66
N PRO A 2 -19.09 33.52 11.95
CA PRO A 2 -18.22 32.44 12.43
C PRO A 2 -18.64 31.11 11.78
N ARG A 3 -17.66 30.33 11.29
CA ARG A 3 -17.93 28.99 10.74
C ARG A 3 -18.36 28.10 11.91
N SER A 4 -19.55 27.47 11.82
CA SER A 4 -19.99 26.47 12.80
C SER A 4 -18.91 25.39 12.95
N ALA A 5 -18.42 25.15 14.16
CA ALA A 5 -17.47 24.08 14.43
C ALA A 5 -18.09 22.73 14.05
N PHE A 6 -17.32 21.87 13.38
CA PHE A 6 -17.77 20.52 13.06
C PHE A 6 -17.59 19.64 14.30
N THR A 7 -18.68 19.03 14.76
CA THR A 7 -18.66 18.09 15.90
C THR A 7 -18.97 16.70 15.37
N PRO A 8 -18.01 15.76 15.39
CA PRO A 8 -18.22 14.41 14.85
C PRO A 8 -19.17 13.60 15.73
N ALA A 9 -20.17 12.97 15.10
CA ALA A 9 -21.05 12.03 15.79
C ALA A 9 -20.35 10.69 16.05
N VAL A 10 -20.77 9.96 17.09
CA VAL A 10 -20.20 8.66 17.46
C VAL A 10 -20.33 7.64 16.31
N SER A 11 -21.46 7.65 15.59
CA SER A 11 -21.69 6.80 14.41
C SER A 11 -20.70 7.09 13.28
N GLN A 12 -20.36 8.36 13.06
CA GLN A 12 -19.37 8.78 12.05
C GLN A 12 -17.97 8.31 12.43
N ARG A 13 -17.60 8.37 13.72
CA ARG A 13 -16.31 7.84 14.19
C ARG A 13 -16.20 6.34 13.92
N GLN A 14 -17.24 5.57 14.24
CA GLN A 14 -17.27 4.14 13.96
C GLN A 14 -17.23 3.82 12.46
N LEU A 15 -17.88 4.63 11.63
CA LEU A 15 -17.82 4.50 10.18
C LEU A 15 -16.39 4.75 9.66
N VAL A 16 -15.76 5.87 10.05
CA VAL A 16 -14.39 6.21 9.63
C VAL A 16 -13.41 5.14 10.07
N LEU A 17 -13.52 4.64 11.31
CA LEU A 17 -12.67 3.57 11.83
C LEU A 17 -12.76 2.31 10.95
N LYS A 18 -13.97 1.90 10.59
CA LYS A 18 -14.19 0.72 9.73
C LYS A 18 -13.63 0.91 8.33
N LEU A 19 -13.88 2.06 7.71
CA LEU A 19 -13.39 2.35 6.36
C LEU A 19 -11.86 2.43 6.33
N ALA A 20 -11.26 3.07 7.34
CA ALA A 20 -9.80 3.11 7.50
C ALA A 20 -9.22 1.70 7.70
N ALA A 21 -9.89 0.85 8.50
CA ALA A 21 -9.51 -0.55 8.68
C ALA A 21 -9.55 -1.36 7.37
N CYS A 22 -10.47 -1.03 6.45
CA CYS A 22 -10.56 -1.63 5.12
C CYS A 22 -9.59 -1.02 4.09
N GLY A 23 -8.79 -0.02 4.46
CA GLY A 23 -7.84 0.64 3.56
C GLY A 23 -8.48 1.64 2.59
N THR A 24 -9.71 2.10 2.85
CA THR A 24 -10.37 3.13 2.03
C THR A 24 -9.59 4.44 2.08
N SER A 25 -9.46 5.13 0.95
CA SER A 25 -8.71 6.39 0.89
C SER A 25 -9.41 7.52 1.65
N VAL A 26 -8.62 8.49 2.14
CA VAL A 26 -9.15 9.66 2.87
C VAL A 26 -10.17 10.43 2.02
N SER A 27 -9.93 10.57 0.71
CA SER A 27 -10.85 11.21 -0.24
C SER A 27 -12.20 10.48 -0.34
N GLU A 28 -12.18 9.15 -0.41
CA GLU A 28 -13.42 8.35 -0.47
C GLU A 28 -14.17 8.37 0.87
N ILE A 29 -13.46 8.33 2.00
CA ILE A 29 -14.07 8.47 3.33
C ILE A 29 -14.76 9.83 3.47
N CYS A 30 -14.15 10.90 2.97
CA CYS A 30 -14.74 12.24 2.95
C CYS A 30 -16.11 12.26 2.25
N ALA A 31 -16.27 11.52 1.14
CA ALA A 31 -17.53 11.44 0.41
C ALA A 31 -18.67 10.78 1.22
N LEU A 32 -18.32 9.95 2.21
CA LEU A 32 -19.27 9.19 3.04
C LEU A 32 -19.57 9.86 4.39
N VAL A 33 -18.77 10.84 4.81
CA VAL A 33 -18.96 11.55 6.08
C VAL A 33 -19.55 12.94 5.82
N THR A 34 -20.77 13.16 6.29
CA THR A 34 -21.50 14.43 6.10
C THR A 34 -21.41 15.36 7.30
N GLY A 35 -21.21 16.65 7.04
CA GLY A 35 -21.29 17.71 8.05
C GLY A 35 -22.72 18.16 8.34
N ALA A 36 -22.88 19.10 9.28
CA ALA A 36 -24.17 19.62 9.74
C ALA A 36 -25.06 20.21 8.63
N ARG A 37 -24.49 20.57 7.47
CA ARG A 37 -25.21 21.11 6.30
C ARG A 37 -25.52 20.06 5.24
N GLY A 38 -25.38 18.77 5.56
CA GLY A 38 -25.59 17.66 4.63
C GLY A 38 -24.55 17.53 3.52
N ARG A 39 -23.41 18.25 3.63
CA ARG A 39 -22.32 18.19 2.64
C ARG A 39 -21.19 17.28 3.12
N PRO A 40 -20.48 16.59 2.22
CA PRO A 40 -19.24 15.88 2.53
C PRO A 40 -18.24 16.76 3.29
N VAL A 41 -17.53 16.17 4.23
CA VAL A 41 -16.45 16.85 4.96
C VAL A 41 -15.21 16.98 4.07
N THR A 42 -14.44 18.05 4.26
CA THR A 42 -13.14 18.19 3.59
C THR A 42 -12.10 17.28 4.21
N GLU A 43 -11.02 16.97 3.48
CA GLU A 43 -9.92 16.17 4.03
C GLU A 43 -9.29 16.81 5.27
N GLN A 44 -9.17 18.14 5.29
CA GLN A 44 -8.64 18.87 6.44
C GLN A 44 -9.52 18.63 7.68
N THR A 45 -10.84 18.69 7.51
CA THR A 45 -11.79 18.41 8.60
C THR A 45 -11.71 16.94 9.04
N LEU A 46 -11.63 16.01 8.08
CA LEU A 46 -11.55 14.59 8.38
C LEU A 46 -10.29 14.27 9.20
N ARG A 47 -9.12 14.79 8.80
CA ARG A 47 -7.86 14.60 9.52
C ARG A 47 -7.87 15.28 10.89
N ALA A 48 -8.45 16.46 11.02
CA ALA A 48 -8.50 17.16 12.31
C ALA A 48 -9.37 16.45 13.36
N HIS A 49 -10.50 15.87 12.95
CA HIS A 49 -11.49 15.33 13.88
C HIS A 49 -11.46 13.80 14.03
N PHE A 50 -10.89 13.09 13.04
CA PHE A 50 -10.86 11.62 12.99
C PHE A 50 -9.43 11.05 12.84
N ALA A 51 -8.40 11.80 13.22
CA ALA A 51 -7.01 11.32 13.17
C ALA A 51 -6.82 9.98 13.89
N GLN A 52 -7.44 9.85 15.07
CA GLN A 52 -7.34 8.65 15.89
C GLN A 52 -7.97 7.45 15.19
N GLU A 53 -9.17 7.59 14.64
CA GLU A 53 -9.86 6.51 13.92
C GLU A 53 -9.12 6.08 12.65
N LEU A 54 -8.53 7.03 11.93
CA LEU A 54 -7.72 6.74 10.74
C LEU A 54 -6.48 5.90 11.09
N LEU A 55 -5.81 6.23 12.19
CA LEU A 55 -4.64 5.48 12.67
C LEU A 55 -5.04 4.12 13.26
N GLU A 56 -6.00 4.13 14.19
CA GLU A 56 -6.46 2.93 14.89
C GLU A 56 -7.09 1.92 13.95
N GLY A 57 -7.79 2.36 12.90
CA GLY A 57 -8.41 1.48 11.91
C GLY A 57 -7.37 0.55 11.27
N ALA A 58 -6.29 1.12 10.76
CA ALA A 58 -5.20 0.36 10.14
C ALA A 58 -4.51 -0.58 11.16
N VAL A 59 -4.22 -0.10 12.36
CA VAL A 59 -3.59 -0.90 13.42
C VAL A 59 -4.47 -2.07 13.84
N ARG A 60 -5.78 -1.85 14.02
CA ARG A 60 -6.75 -2.87 14.41
C ARG A 60 -6.93 -3.90 13.31
N ALA A 61 -7.03 -3.48 12.05
CA ALA A 61 -7.12 -4.40 10.91
C ALA A 61 -5.89 -5.31 10.84
N ASN A 62 -4.69 -4.73 10.89
CA ASN A 62 -3.44 -5.47 10.85
C ASN A 62 -3.31 -6.45 12.04
N SER A 63 -3.68 -6.01 13.25
CA SER A 63 -3.69 -6.86 14.44
C SER A 63 -4.65 -8.04 14.32
N ASN A 64 -5.87 -7.81 13.82
CA ASN A 64 -6.87 -8.88 13.64
C ASN A 64 -6.41 -9.91 12.60
N VAL A 65 -5.88 -9.46 11.47
CA VAL A 65 -5.34 -10.36 10.43
C VAL A 65 -4.14 -11.13 10.97
N ALA A 66 -3.24 -10.47 11.71
CA ALA A 66 -2.10 -11.12 12.35
C ALA A 66 -2.52 -12.20 13.36
N GLN A 67 -3.53 -11.94 14.18
CA GLN A 67 -4.08 -12.93 15.12
C GLN A 67 -4.69 -14.13 14.39
N SER A 68 -5.47 -13.89 13.33
CA SER A 68 -6.05 -14.96 12.51
C SER A 68 -4.95 -15.83 11.89
N LEU A 69 -3.92 -15.21 11.34
CA LEU A 69 -2.79 -15.91 10.75
C LEU A 69 -1.99 -16.71 11.78
N TYR A 70 -1.76 -16.14 12.97
CA TYR A 70 -1.12 -16.84 14.08
C TYR A 70 -1.90 -18.11 14.44
N ASN A 71 -3.21 -18.00 14.65
CA ASN A 71 -4.07 -19.13 14.99
C ASN A 71 -4.02 -20.23 13.92
N LYS A 72 -4.00 -19.86 12.62
CA LYS A 72 -3.84 -20.81 11.51
C LYS A 72 -2.48 -21.50 11.54
N ALA A 73 -1.41 -20.73 11.71
CA ALA A 73 -0.05 -21.26 11.78
C ALA A 73 0.11 -22.26 12.93
N THR A 74 -0.40 -21.94 14.13
CA THR A 74 -0.38 -22.86 15.28
C THR A 74 -1.36 -24.02 15.15
N GLY A 75 -2.39 -23.88 14.32
CA GLY A 75 -3.40 -24.92 14.05
C GLY A 75 -3.01 -25.93 12.97
N GLY A 76 -1.79 -25.83 12.41
CA GLY A 76 -1.28 -26.79 11.44
C GLY A 76 -1.34 -26.35 9.97
N ASP A 77 -1.78 -25.11 9.68
CA ASP A 77 -1.68 -24.56 8.32
C ASP A 77 -0.20 -24.30 7.99
N THR A 78 0.36 -25.14 7.13
CA THR A 78 1.77 -25.11 6.76
C THR A 78 2.14 -23.83 6.01
N ILE A 79 1.25 -23.27 5.19
CA ILE A 79 1.52 -22.04 4.44
C ILE A 79 1.58 -20.85 5.41
N ALA A 80 0.65 -20.77 6.36
CA ALA A 80 0.67 -19.75 7.40
C ALA A 80 1.93 -19.85 8.28
N ALA A 81 2.34 -21.08 8.65
CA ALA A 81 3.55 -21.32 9.42
C ALA A 81 4.82 -20.89 8.66
N ILE A 82 4.95 -21.28 7.38
CA ILE A 82 6.07 -20.85 6.52
C ILE A 82 6.12 -19.33 6.42
N PHE A 83 4.96 -18.69 6.16
CA PHE A 83 4.90 -17.23 6.10
C PHE A 83 5.35 -16.60 7.42
N TRP A 84 4.87 -17.09 8.57
CA TRP A 84 5.27 -16.57 9.88
C TRP A 84 6.78 -16.67 10.10
N LEU A 85 7.37 -17.83 9.82
CA LEU A 85 8.80 -18.07 10.00
C LEU A 85 9.62 -17.14 9.10
N LYS A 86 9.22 -16.96 7.84
CA LYS A 86 9.91 -16.06 6.92
C LYS A 86 9.75 -14.58 7.27
N CYS A 87 8.52 -14.12 7.48
CA CYS A 87 8.20 -12.70 7.59
C CYS A 87 8.37 -12.15 9.02
N ARG A 88 8.05 -12.93 10.06
CA ARG A 88 8.14 -12.47 11.46
C ARG A 88 9.32 -13.06 12.21
N ALA A 89 9.58 -14.37 12.10
CA ALA A 89 10.76 -14.99 12.73
C ALA A 89 12.06 -14.70 11.96
N ARG A 90 11.96 -14.06 10.79
CA ARG A 90 13.08 -13.63 9.94
C ARG A 90 13.96 -14.80 9.48
N TRP A 91 13.38 -15.99 9.38
CA TRP A 91 14.02 -17.12 8.77
C TRP A 91 14.18 -16.84 7.29
N LYS A 92 15.43 -16.78 6.86
CA LYS A 92 15.81 -16.66 5.47
C LYS A 92 16.66 -17.87 5.15
N GLU A 93 16.60 -18.31 3.91
CA GLU A 93 17.59 -19.24 3.41
C GLU A 93 18.97 -18.64 3.62
N THR A 94 19.98 -19.48 3.87
CA THR A 94 21.37 -19.03 3.82
C THR A 94 21.57 -18.29 2.50
N ALA A 95 22.17 -17.11 2.55
CA ALA A 95 22.42 -16.32 1.35
C ALA A 95 23.20 -17.18 0.36
N GLN A 96 22.53 -17.70 -0.66
CA GLN A 96 23.22 -18.22 -1.83
C GLN A 96 23.93 -17.02 -2.45
N ALA A 97 25.23 -17.16 -2.73
CA ALA A 97 25.94 -16.19 -3.54
C ALA A 97 25.14 -16.05 -4.85
N VAL A 98 24.57 -14.87 -5.07
CA VAL A 98 23.94 -14.56 -6.35
C VAL A 98 25.08 -14.24 -7.28
N GLU A 99 25.50 -15.25 -8.04
CA GLU A 99 26.52 -15.11 -9.09
C GLU A 99 25.93 -14.28 -10.24
N LEU A 100 26.32 -13.00 -10.30
CA LEU A 100 25.92 -12.11 -11.37
C LEU A 100 27.00 -12.07 -12.43
N SER A 101 26.68 -12.54 -13.63
CA SER A 101 27.58 -12.47 -14.79
C SER A 101 26.92 -11.72 -15.96
N GLY A 102 27.76 -11.13 -16.80
CA GLY A 102 27.38 -10.51 -18.05
C GLY A 102 27.09 -11.53 -19.15
N ALA A 103 26.93 -11.05 -20.38
CA ALA A 103 26.67 -11.91 -21.53
C ALA A 103 27.72 -13.02 -21.64
N ASN A 104 27.25 -14.26 -21.80
CA ASN A 104 28.08 -15.47 -21.90
C ASN A 104 29.03 -15.68 -20.71
N GLY A 105 28.65 -15.29 -19.49
CA GLY A 105 29.48 -15.45 -18.30
C GLY A 105 30.61 -14.43 -18.19
N GLY A 106 30.65 -13.43 -19.07
CA GLY A 106 31.64 -12.36 -19.06
C GLY A 106 31.40 -11.31 -17.96
N PRO A 107 32.21 -10.24 -17.91
CA PRO A 107 32.01 -9.14 -16.98
C PRO A 107 30.66 -8.43 -17.16
N LEU A 108 30.06 -7.97 -16.06
CA LEU A 108 28.93 -7.06 -16.11
C LEU A 108 29.39 -5.72 -16.70
N LEU A 109 28.77 -5.31 -17.82
CA LEU A 109 29.03 -4.02 -18.44
C LEU A 109 28.04 -3.00 -17.90
N VAL A 110 28.51 -2.10 -17.04
CA VAL A 110 27.74 -0.95 -16.55
C VAL A 110 28.12 0.26 -17.37
N GLN A 111 27.18 0.81 -18.14
CA GLN A 111 27.35 2.04 -18.92
C GLN A 111 26.41 3.11 -18.39
N SER A 112 26.94 4.29 -18.06
CA SER A 112 26.13 5.48 -17.77
C SER A 112 25.62 6.06 -19.08
N MET A 113 24.31 6.33 -19.14
CA MET A 113 23.67 6.94 -20.32
C MET A 113 23.05 8.28 -19.92
N THR A 114 23.05 9.23 -20.84
CA THR A 114 22.31 10.48 -20.70
C THR A 114 20.81 10.24 -20.93
N ASP A 115 19.98 11.14 -20.39
CA ASP A 115 18.52 11.06 -20.56
C ASP A 115 18.10 11.04 -22.04
N ALA A 116 18.80 11.80 -22.89
CA ALA A 116 18.55 11.84 -24.33
C ALA A 116 18.82 10.48 -25.01
N GLU A 117 19.90 9.79 -24.62
CA GLU A 117 20.23 8.46 -25.15
C GLU A 117 19.20 7.41 -24.70
N LEU A 118 18.71 7.51 -23.46
CA LEU A 118 17.66 6.65 -22.94
C LEU A 118 16.33 6.86 -23.70
N GLU A 119 15.94 8.13 -23.91
CA GLU A 119 14.74 8.48 -24.67
C GLU A 119 14.77 7.94 -26.10
N ALA A 120 15.94 8.02 -26.76
CA ALA A 120 16.12 7.46 -28.10
C ALA A 120 15.92 5.94 -28.15
N ILE A 121 16.42 5.20 -27.16
CA ILE A 121 16.23 3.74 -27.05
C ILE A 121 14.74 3.41 -26.87
N VAL A 122 14.06 4.13 -25.97
CA VAL A 122 12.63 3.94 -25.70
C VAL A 122 11.79 4.24 -26.95
N ALA A 123 12.10 5.30 -27.68
CA ALA A 123 11.42 5.66 -28.92
C ALA A 123 11.57 4.56 -29.99
N LYS A 124 12.78 4.02 -30.18
CA LYS A 124 13.06 2.93 -31.12
C LYS A 124 12.30 1.65 -30.76
N GLY A 125 12.21 1.33 -29.47
CA GLY A 125 11.41 0.19 -28.98
C GLY A 125 9.90 0.35 -29.23
N ARG A 126 9.37 1.57 -29.08
CA ARG A 126 7.95 1.89 -29.38
C ARG A 126 7.63 1.75 -30.86
N GLN A 127 8.52 2.20 -31.75
CA GLN A 127 8.36 2.07 -33.20
C GLN A 127 8.35 0.60 -33.65
N GLY A 128 9.28 -0.21 -33.13
CA GLY A 128 9.32 -1.65 -33.45
C GLY A 128 8.08 -2.43 -32.99
N ARG A 129 7.49 -2.08 -31.84
CA ARG A 129 6.22 -2.67 -31.37
C ARG A 129 5.01 -2.25 -32.22
N ARG A 130 5.04 -1.04 -32.79
CA ARG A 130 3.99 -0.54 -33.67
C ARG A 130 4.03 -1.21 -35.05
N ALA A 131 5.23 -1.43 -35.59
CA ALA A 131 5.44 -2.16 -36.85
C ALA A 131 5.11 -3.67 -36.78
N ARG A 132 5.17 -4.30 -35.61
CA ARG A 132 4.74 -5.70 -35.42
C ARG A 132 3.22 -5.88 -35.24
N ARG A 133 2.47 -4.79 -35.14
CA ARG A 133 1.00 -4.79 -34.94
C ARG A 133 0.22 -4.41 -36.20
N SER A 134 0.91 -4.06 -37.29
CA SER A 134 0.35 -3.87 -38.64
C SER A 134 0.61 -5.11 -39.49
#